data_AF-A0A7X7KJJ2-F1
#
_entry.id   AF-A0A7X7KJJ2-F1
#
_cell.length_a   1.000
_cell.length_b   1.000
_cell.length_c   1.000
_cell.angle_alpha   90.00
_cell.angle_beta   90.00
_cell.angle_gamma   90.00
#
_symmetry.space_group_name_H-M   'P 1'
#
loop_
_entity.id
_entity.type
_entity.pdbx_description
1 polymer ?
#
loop_
_entity_poly.entity_id
_entity_poly.type
_entity_poly.pdbx_seq_one_letter_code
_entity_poly.pdbx_strand_id
1 'polypeptide(L)'
;MLVNESKLQGVNVKDLFTRMVSEVPWANLKAYVQTNAQLLKMATIGGHRLEPKHRDRVDKLILREAEKGNFAQTATNGVFAAWYPVHAELHQKLEDYFHSEAYTQYRQDNSLGDDDYVLSDEKFAEFFNLDHLPEWRVLLCFSPLKFSDAQADRILDDSQGNSLLLERIKTLEERNATLEKREQQLAAEADRLRDGQQQSQGDALESRKALRQMRADLDAANVRLERALAEGRKLKEQLDAAVGDQQSSEQTIRQKFTAESSRLQKEIDRLQRDLSAWQSKYEEQRLQNKDLEAGIQEARREVSRHEVIATQAQAQAKRLSGFADLILQRIDWPKVGAAMKLTPRMRLQFNSLIRKLSYETDRSLTIEGTLAEFWDSLVAPERELIKNIAQSNSLEVMNGDVDAYWMGLTDAFGDVQISLEARGVLLKMLHEIFYQVIDMEDLKEAVIPQSKEKA
;
A
#
# COMPACT_ATOMS: atom_id res chain seq x y z
N MET A 1 -52.91 116.41 -54.24
CA MET A 1 -51.98 115.82 -53.25
C MET A 1 -52.81 115.03 -52.27
N LEU A 2 -52.70 113.70 -52.33
CA LEU A 2 -53.54 112.77 -51.58
C LEU A 2 -52.91 112.55 -50.20
N VAL A 3 -53.53 113.14 -49.19
CA VAL A 3 -53.36 112.72 -47.80
C VAL A 3 -54.63 111.91 -47.50
N ASN A 4 -54.51 110.59 -47.35
CA ASN A 4 -55.64 109.67 -47.22
C ASN A 4 -56.28 109.71 -45.81
N GLU A 5 -56.41 110.90 -45.22
CA GLU A 5 -57.00 111.12 -43.89
C GLU A 5 -58.45 110.63 -43.79
N SER A 6 -59.20 110.64 -44.89
CA SER A 6 -60.61 110.20 -44.93
C SER A 6 -60.79 108.67 -44.93
N LYS A 7 -59.87 107.91 -45.53
CA LYS A 7 -59.91 106.44 -45.63
C LYS A 7 -59.36 105.74 -44.38
N LEU A 8 -58.55 106.45 -43.59
CA LEU A 8 -57.99 105.95 -42.34
C LEU A 8 -59.00 105.91 -41.18
N GLN A 9 -60.21 106.47 -41.34
CA GLN A 9 -61.23 106.55 -40.28
C GLN A 9 -61.75 105.18 -39.77
N GLY A 10 -61.60 104.11 -40.56
CA GLY A 10 -61.99 102.74 -40.18
C GLY A 10 -60.84 101.85 -39.73
N VAL A 11 -59.59 102.34 -39.75
CA VAL A 11 -58.40 101.54 -39.43
C VAL A 11 -58.06 101.68 -37.95
N ASN A 12 -57.80 100.58 -37.26
CA ASN A 12 -57.30 100.63 -35.88
C ASN A 12 -55.80 100.99 -35.86
N VAL A 13 -55.51 102.28 -36.01
CA VAL A 13 -54.16 102.87 -36.02
C VAL A 13 -53.38 102.50 -34.76
N LYS A 14 -54.07 102.39 -33.61
CA LYS A 14 -53.47 102.01 -32.33
C LYS A 14 -52.92 100.58 -32.34
N ASP A 15 -53.67 99.64 -32.88
CA ASP A 15 -53.23 98.23 -32.94
C ASP A 15 -52.08 98.05 -33.93
N LEU A 16 -52.14 98.74 -35.08
CA LEU A 16 -51.04 98.74 -36.07
C LEU A 16 -49.77 99.35 -35.49
N PHE A 17 -49.86 100.48 -34.79
CA PHE A 17 -48.71 101.10 -34.13
C PHE A 17 -48.14 100.20 -33.02
N THR A 18 -49.00 99.55 -32.24
CA THR A 18 -48.59 98.62 -31.18
C THR A 18 -47.81 97.44 -31.76
N ARG A 19 -48.28 96.89 -32.88
CA ARG A 19 -47.59 95.83 -33.61
C ARG A 19 -46.27 96.30 -34.20
N MET A 20 -46.24 97.49 -34.81
CA MET A 20 -45.01 98.09 -35.33
C MET A 20 -43.95 98.20 -34.21
N VAL A 21 -44.32 98.71 -33.03
CA VAL A 21 -43.42 98.84 -31.87
C VAL A 21 -42.92 97.47 -31.37
N SER A 22 -43.78 96.43 -31.33
CA SER A 22 -43.40 95.12 -30.83
C SER A 22 -42.44 94.36 -31.74
N GLU A 23 -42.49 94.62 -33.05
CA GLU A 23 -41.63 94.01 -34.06
C GLU A 23 -40.21 94.62 -34.10
N VAL A 24 -40.02 95.86 -33.63
CA VAL A 24 -38.70 96.52 -33.63
C VAL A 24 -37.70 95.76 -32.74
N PRO A 25 -36.48 95.43 -33.21
CA PRO A 25 -35.43 94.84 -32.39
C PRO A 25 -35.10 95.72 -31.17
N TRP A 26 -34.85 95.10 -30.03
CA TRP A 26 -34.60 95.83 -28.77
C TRP A 26 -33.47 96.86 -28.87
N ALA A 27 -32.40 96.56 -29.62
CA ALA A 27 -31.29 97.48 -29.82
C ALA A 27 -31.72 98.80 -30.48
N ASN A 28 -32.56 98.71 -31.51
CA ASN A 28 -33.06 99.87 -32.26
C ASN A 28 -34.10 100.63 -31.44
N LEU A 29 -35.00 99.91 -30.76
CA LEU A 29 -35.99 100.52 -29.87
C LEU A 29 -35.33 101.27 -28.70
N LYS A 30 -34.26 100.69 -28.13
CA LYS A 30 -33.46 101.32 -27.08
C LYS A 30 -32.78 102.59 -27.59
N ALA A 31 -32.20 102.56 -28.79
CA ALA A 31 -31.59 103.73 -29.41
C ALA A 31 -32.62 104.86 -29.60
N TYR A 32 -33.80 104.54 -30.14
CA TYR A 32 -34.91 105.49 -30.30
C TYR A 32 -35.33 106.14 -28.97
N VAL A 33 -35.50 105.34 -27.92
CA VAL A 33 -35.86 105.84 -26.58
C VAL A 33 -34.75 106.70 -25.98
N GLN A 34 -33.48 106.38 -26.21
CA GLN A 34 -32.35 107.17 -25.72
C GLN A 34 -32.22 108.52 -26.44
N THR A 35 -32.58 108.60 -27.73
CA THR A 35 -32.55 109.84 -28.51
C THR A 35 -33.70 110.79 -28.17
N ASN A 36 -34.82 110.28 -27.66
CA ASN A 36 -35.96 111.08 -27.23
C ASN A 36 -35.89 111.37 -25.72
N ALA A 37 -35.45 112.58 -25.35
CA ALA A 37 -35.23 112.97 -23.96
C ALA A 37 -36.47 112.81 -23.05
N GLN A 38 -37.68 112.99 -23.60
CA GLN A 38 -38.93 112.85 -22.85
C GLN A 38 -39.25 111.36 -22.57
N LEU A 39 -39.13 110.51 -23.59
CA LEU A 39 -39.30 109.06 -23.43
C LEU A 39 -38.23 108.46 -22.52
N LEU A 40 -36.97 108.86 -22.67
CA LEU A 40 -35.86 108.43 -21.82
C LEU A 40 -36.12 108.75 -20.36
N LYS A 41 -36.55 109.99 -20.07
CA LYS A 41 -36.92 110.41 -18.72
C LYS A 41 -38.02 109.52 -18.17
N MET A 42 -39.13 109.34 -18.90
CA MET A 42 -40.26 108.50 -18.48
C MET A 42 -39.90 107.02 -18.27
N ALA A 43 -39.05 106.46 -19.15
CA ALA A 43 -38.62 105.07 -19.06
C ALA A 43 -37.69 104.80 -17.88
N THR A 44 -36.93 105.81 -17.43
CA THR A 44 -35.97 105.70 -16.31
C THR A 44 -36.51 106.20 -14.97
N ILE A 45 -37.72 106.80 -14.93
CA ILE A 45 -38.41 107.17 -13.68
C ILE A 45 -38.45 105.96 -12.74
N GLY A 46 -38.04 106.15 -11.49
CA GLY A 46 -38.03 105.11 -10.47
C GLY A 46 -36.77 104.22 -10.45
N GLY A 47 -35.70 104.58 -11.18
CA GLY A 47 -34.43 103.83 -11.19
C GLY A 47 -34.44 102.61 -12.12
N HIS A 48 -35.46 102.48 -12.97
CA HIS A 48 -35.53 101.41 -13.96
C HIS A 48 -34.43 101.60 -15.03
N ARG A 49 -33.73 100.51 -15.33
CA ARG A 49 -32.74 100.45 -16.42
C ARG A 49 -33.41 100.09 -17.74
N LEU A 50 -32.90 100.62 -18.84
CA LEU A 50 -33.31 100.25 -20.20
C LEU A 50 -32.72 98.87 -20.57
N GLU A 51 -33.34 97.82 -20.04
CA GLU A 51 -32.99 96.42 -20.28
C GLU A 51 -34.15 95.67 -20.99
N PRO A 52 -33.86 94.62 -21.78
CA PRO A 52 -34.88 93.89 -22.55
C PRO A 52 -36.05 93.37 -21.71
N LYS A 53 -35.78 93.00 -20.44
CA LYS A 53 -36.79 92.52 -19.47
C LYS A 53 -37.88 93.55 -19.12
N HIS A 54 -37.67 94.82 -19.46
CA HIS A 54 -38.63 95.90 -19.22
C HIS A 54 -39.30 96.40 -20.51
N ARG A 55 -39.17 95.67 -21.61
CA ARG A 55 -39.72 96.02 -22.92
C ARG A 55 -41.20 96.39 -22.87
N ASP A 56 -42.05 95.57 -22.28
CA ASP A 56 -43.50 95.82 -22.21
C ASP A 56 -43.86 97.17 -21.59
N ARG A 57 -43.08 97.63 -20.60
CA ARG A 57 -43.27 98.94 -19.99
C ARG A 57 -42.86 100.06 -20.94
N VAL A 58 -41.76 99.87 -21.67
CA VAL A 58 -41.26 100.82 -22.67
C VAL A 58 -42.22 100.92 -23.85
N ASP A 59 -42.72 99.80 -24.37
CA ASP A 59 -43.68 99.75 -25.47
C ASP A 59 -44.97 100.51 -25.09
N LYS A 60 -45.47 100.33 -23.86
CA LYS A 60 -46.62 101.09 -23.32
C LYS A 60 -46.36 102.59 -23.20
N LEU A 61 -45.13 103.00 -22.88
CA LEU A 61 -44.77 104.42 -22.79
C LEU A 61 -44.69 105.07 -24.17
N ILE A 62 -44.12 104.37 -25.15
CA ILE A 62 -44.06 104.82 -26.55
C ILE A 62 -45.47 104.93 -27.12
N LEU A 63 -46.32 103.93 -26.88
CA LEU A 63 -47.73 103.94 -27.31
C LEU A 63 -48.48 105.11 -26.68
N ARG A 64 -48.37 105.33 -25.36
CA ARG A 64 -49.04 106.44 -24.66
C ARG A 64 -48.59 107.80 -25.19
N GLU A 65 -47.33 107.94 -25.55
CA GLU A 65 -46.81 109.20 -26.10
C GLU A 65 -47.31 109.45 -27.53
N ALA A 66 -47.36 108.41 -28.37
CA ALA A 66 -47.96 108.48 -29.70
C ALA A 66 -49.47 108.80 -29.61
N GLU A 67 -50.21 108.22 -28.68
CA GLU A 67 -51.64 108.48 -28.45
C GLU A 67 -51.92 109.94 -28.08
N LYS A 68 -51.09 110.58 -27.24
CA LYS A 68 -51.26 112.00 -26.86
C LYS A 68 -51.16 112.94 -28.07
N GLY A 69 -50.31 112.59 -29.03
CA GLY A 69 -50.13 113.32 -30.28
C GLY A 69 -51.08 112.89 -31.40
N ASN A 70 -52.10 112.07 -31.10
CA ASN A 70 -52.99 111.46 -32.08
C ASN A 70 -52.25 110.77 -33.24
N PHE A 71 -51.16 110.05 -32.91
CA PHE A 71 -50.29 109.36 -33.86
C PHE A 71 -49.66 110.28 -34.93
N ALA A 72 -49.45 111.57 -34.62
CA ALA A 72 -48.76 112.50 -35.50
C ALA A 72 -47.37 111.98 -35.93
N GLN A 73 -47.00 112.29 -37.18
CA GLN A 73 -45.73 111.88 -37.80
C GLN A 73 -44.50 112.21 -36.95
N THR A 74 -44.53 113.32 -36.19
CA THR A 74 -43.44 113.71 -35.29
C THR A 74 -43.13 112.69 -34.19
N ALA A 75 -44.12 111.90 -33.77
CA ALA A 75 -43.98 110.86 -32.74
C ALA A 75 -43.81 109.45 -33.33
N THR A 76 -44.29 109.21 -34.56
CA THR A 76 -44.35 107.88 -35.17
C THR A 76 -43.23 107.61 -36.18
N ASN A 77 -42.70 108.65 -36.86
CA ASN A 77 -41.66 108.50 -37.89
C ASN A 77 -40.38 107.84 -37.36
N GLY A 78 -39.95 108.17 -36.15
CA GLY A 78 -38.73 107.59 -35.57
C GLY A 78 -38.87 106.10 -35.23
N VAL A 79 -40.09 105.65 -34.91
CA VAL A 79 -40.40 104.22 -34.70
C VAL A 79 -40.49 103.51 -36.05
N PHE A 80 -41.16 104.13 -37.03
CA PHE A 80 -41.26 103.60 -38.38
C PHE A 80 -39.87 103.41 -39.01
N ALA A 81 -38.96 104.38 -38.90
CA ALA A 81 -37.59 104.28 -39.40
C ALA A 81 -36.79 103.13 -38.75
N ALA A 82 -37.08 102.78 -37.50
CA ALA A 82 -36.46 101.65 -36.81
C ALA A 82 -37.10 100.29 -37.18
N TRP A 83 -38.36 100.30 -37.60
CA TRP A 83 -39.15 99.13 -37.99
C TRP A 83 -38.95 98.76 -39.46
N TYR A 84 -38.88 99.74 -40.34
CA TYR A 84 -38.86 99.55 -41.79
C TYR A 84 -37.72 98.61 -42.27
N PRO A 85 -36.47 98.71 -41.77
CA PRO A 85 -35.39 97.78 -42.13
C PRO A 85 -35.53 96.35 -41.54
N VAL A 86 -36.44 96.13 -40.59
CA VAL A 86 -36.67 94.81 -39.96
C VAL A 86 -37.28 93.84 -40.97
N HIS A 87 -38.13 94.37 -41.85
CA HIS A 87 -38.78 93.62 -42.92
C HIS A 87 -37.93 93.67 -44.20
N ALA A 88 -36.77 93.02 -44.13
CA ALA A 88 -35.68 93.14 -45.12
C ALA A 88 -36.13 92.95 -46.58
N GLU A 89 -37.02 92.00 -46.85
CA GLU A 89 -37.50 91.72 -48.21
C GLU A 89 -38.36 92.84 -48.79
N LEU A 90 -39.26 93.42 -47.98
CA LEU A 90 -40.13 94.53 -48.39
C LEU A 90 -39.34 95.84 -48.49
N HIS A 91 -38.48 96.09 -47.50
CA HIS A 91 -37.57 97.22 -47.47
C HIS A 91 -36.68 97.27 -48.71
N GLN A 92 -35.99 96.16 -49.03
CA GLN A 92 -35.07 96.12 -50.16
C GLN A 92 -35.80 96.37 -51.49
N LYS A 93 -36.96 95.75 -51.71
CA LYS A 93 -37.74 95.95 -52.94
C LYS A 93 -38.16 97.40 -53.17
N LEU A 94 -38.59 98.08 -52.09
CA LEU A 94 -39.02 99.48 -52.16
C LEU A 94 -37.84 100.42 -52.33
N GLU A 95 -36.77 100.23 -51.56
CA GLU A 95 -35.56 101.06 -51.65
C GLU A 95 -34.85 100.92 -53.01
N ASP A 96 -34.72 99.69 -53.53
CA ASP A 96 -34.13 99.44 -54.86
C ASP A 96 -34.93 100.15 -55.96
N TYR A 97 -36.26 100.21 -55.83
CA TYR A 97 -37.10 100.96 -56.75
C TYR A 97 -36.94 102.48 -56.59
N PHE A 98 -36.99 103.01 -55.37
CA PHE A 98 -36.87 104.45 -55.13
C PHE A 98 -35.49 105.02 -55.51
N HIS A 99 -34.45 104.19 -55.50
CA HIS A 99 -33.10 104.56 -55.97
C HIS A 99 -32.85 104.22 -57.45
N SER A 100 -33.84 103.67 -58.16
CA SER A 100 -33.70 103.30 -59.57
C SER A 100 -33.76 104.51 -60.51
N GLU A 101 -33.12 104.39 -61.68
CA GLU A 101 -33.25 105.37 -62.77
C GLU A 101 -34.71 105.52 -63.22
N ALA A 102 -35.49 104.42 -63.18
CA ALA A 102 -36.90 104.40 -63.54
C ALA A 102 -37.75 105.29 -62.62
N TYR A 103 -37.49 105.27 -61.31
CA TYR A 103 -38.19 106.16 -60.37
C TYR A 103 -37.75 107.62 -60.51
N THR A 104 -36.47 107.86 -60.79
CA THR A 104 -35.93 109.21 -61.00
C THR A 104 -36.59 109.89 -62.21
N GLN A 105 -36.80 109.16 -63.31
CA GLN A 105 -37.52 109.64 -64.49
C GLN A 105 -39.01 109.88 -64.17
N TYR A 106 -39.67 108.91 -63.53
CA TYR A 106 -41.07 109.05 -63.11
C TYR A 106 -41.31 110.30 -62.25
N ARG A 107 -40.36 110.61 -61.37
CA ARG A 107 -40.38 111.78 -60.49
C ARG A 107 -40.30 113.11 -61.26
N GLN A 108 -39.46 113.16 -62.30
CA GLN A 108 -39.32 114.33 -63.18
C GLN A 108 -40.59 114.54 -64.02
N ASP A 109 -41.11 113.45 -64.62
CA ASP A 109 -42.29 113.49 -65.48
C ASP A 109 -43.56 113.93 -64.74
N ASN A 110 -43.68 113.57 -63.46
CA ASN A 110 -44.83 113.88 -62.62
C ASN A 110 -44.64 115.09 -61.69
N SER A 111 -43.52 115.83 -61.82
CA SER A 111 -43.21 117.04 -61.04
C SER A 111 -43.35 116.84 -59.52
N LEU A 112 -42.83 115.72 -58.99
CA LEU A 112 -42.92 115.39 -57.56
C LEU A 112 -41.81 116.06 -56.74
N GLY A 113 -42.15 116.60 -55.57
CA GLY A 113 -41.19 117.23 -54.63
C GLY A 113 -40.17 116.24 -54.05
N ASP A 114 -39.10 116.75 -53.41
CA ASP A 114 -38.03 115.92 -52.81
C ASP A 114 -38.51 115.00 -51.68
N ASP A 115 -39.63 115.36 -51.04
CA ASP A 115 -40.22 114.61 -49.94
C ASP A 115 -41.46 113.78 -50.36
N ASP A 116 -41.80 113.75 -51.65
CA ASP A 116 -43.01 113.09 -52.17
C ASP A 116 -42.69 111.70 -52.74
N TYR A 117 -42.79 110.66 -51.89
CA TYR A 117 -42.67 109.27 -52.33
C TYR A 117 -44.03 108.74 -52.81
N VAL A 118 -44.10 108.16 -54.00
CA VAL A 118 -45.34 107.60 -54.60
C VAL A 118 -45.04 106.31 -55.35
N LEU A 119 -45.94 105.32 -55.28
CA LEU A 119 -45.89 104.14 -56.16
C LEU A 119 -46.92 104.28 -57.30
N SER A 120 -46.46 104.10 -58.54
CA SER A 120 -47.37 103.88 -59.68
C SER A 120 -48.22 102.62 -59.47
N ASP A 121 -49.42 102.56 -60.05
CA ASP A 121 -50.33 101.41 -59.88
C ASP A 121 -49.73 100.09 -60.39
N GLU A 122 -48.94 100.13 -61.47
CA GLU A 122 -48.23 98.95 -62.00
C GLU A 122 -47.22 98.41 -61.00
N LYS A 123 -46.42 99.30 -60.38
CA LYS A 123 -45.41 98.90 -59.39
C LYS A 123 -46.03 98.50 -58.05
N PHE A 124 -47.15 99.13 -57.69
CA PHE A 124 -47.93 98.67 -56.54
C PHE A 124 -48.45 97.25 -56.76
N ALA A 125 -48.98 96.91 -57.94
CA ALA A 125 -49.44 95.55 -58.23
C ALA A 125 -48.31 94.51 -58.25
N GLU A 126 -47.09 94.91 -58.62
CA GLU A 126 -45.90 94.04 -58.60
C GLU A 126 -45.39 93.78 -57.18
N PHE A 127 -45.37 94.80 -56.32
CA PHE A 127 -44.79 94.71 -54.98
C PHE A 127 -45.79 94.23 -53.91
N PHE A 128 -47.08 94.51 -54.07
CA PHE A 128 -48.10 94.15 -53.11
C PHE A 128 -48.30 92.62 -53.04
N ASN A 129 -48.04 92.04 -51.87
CA ASN A 129 -48.25 90.62 -51.57
C ASN A 129 -49.15 90.47 -50.33
N LEU A 130 -50.15 89.60 -50.43
CA LEU A 130 -51.08 89.27 -49.35
C LEU A 130 -50.39 88.65 -48.13
N ASP A 131 -49.27 87.95 -48.31
CA ASP A 131 -48.49 87.41 -47.18
C ASP A 131 -47.88 88.52 -46.30
N HIS A 132 -47.71 89.73 -46.85
CA HIS A 132 -47.17 90.91 -46.16
C HIS A 132 -48.24 91.98 -45.90
N LEU A 133 -49.52 91.59 -45.92
CA LEU A 133 -50.64 92.51 -45.72
C LEU A 133 -50.51 93.37 -44.45
N PRO A 134 -50.05 92.83 -43.30
CA PRO A 134 -49.83 93.66 -42.11
C PRO A 134 -48.76 94.74 -42.28
N GLU A 135 -47.68 94.43 -42.98
CA GLU A 135 -46.57 95.35 -43.24
C GLU A 135 -47.02 96.48 -44.19
N TRP A 136 -47.82 96.15 -45.21
CA TRP A 136 -48.44 97.13 -46.10
C TRP A 136 -49.43 98.07 -45.39
N ARG A 137 -50.13 97.58 -44.35
CA ARG A 137 -50.99 98.43 -43.49
C ARG A 137 -50.20 99.41 -42.64
N VAL A 138 -49.03 98.99 -42.15
CA VAL A 138 -48.10 99.89 -41.44
C VAL A 138 -47.54 100.94 -42.40
N LEU A 139 -47.16 100.56 -43.62
CA LEU A 139 -46.74 101.50 -44.66
C LEU A 139 -47.82 102.54 -44.99
N LEU A 140 -49.08 102.10 -45.14
CA LEU A 140 -50.22 102.98 -45.43
C LEU A 140 -50.44 104.05 -44.33
N CYS A 141 -50.16 103.73 -43.06
CA CYS A 141 -50.47 104.61 -41.93
C CYS A 141 -49.28 105.47 -41.45
N PHE A 142 -48.06 104.95 -41.54
CA PHE A 142 -46.89 105.54 -40.86
C PHE A 142 -45.69 105.82 -41.77
N SER A 143 -45.72 105.39 -43.03
CA SER A 143 -44.64 105.70 -43.97
C SER A 143 -44.84 107.07 -44.65
N PRO A 144 -43.77 107.68 -45.18
CA PRO A 144 -43.89 108.88 -46.02
C PRO A 144 -44.46 108.59 -47.42
N LEU A 145 -44.74 107.32 -47.75
CA LEU A 145 -45.27 106.91 -49.04
C LEU A 145 -46.74 107.30 -49.21
N LYS A 146 -47.05 108.00 -50.30
CA LYS A 146 -48.44 108.37 -50.64
C LYS A 146 -49.06 107.33 -51.54
N PHE A 147 -50.21 106.83 -51.14
CA PHE A 147 -51.00 105.84 -51.87
C PHE A 147 -52.21 106.48 -52.55
N SER A 148 -52.61 105.96 -53.71
CA SER A 148 -53.90 106.32 -54.30
C SER A 148 -55.07 105.69 -53.52
N ASP A 149 -56.29 106.23 -53.67
CA ASP A 149 -57.47 105.68 -52.99
C ASP A 149 -57.72 104.20 -53.36
N ALA A 150 -57.46 103.82 -54.62
CA ALA A 150 -57.59 102.45 -55.10
C ALA A 150 -56.55 101.50 -54.48
N GLN A 151 -55.32 101.98 -54.28
CA GLN A 151 -54.27 101.22 -53.59
C GLN A 151 -54.61 101.04 -52.11
N ALA A 152 -55.09 102.09 -51.44
CA ALA A 152 -55.51 102.03 -50.04
C ALA A 152 -56.66 101.03 -49.81
N ASP A 153 -57.68 101.03 -50.68
CA ASP A 153 -58.80 100.08 -50.59
C ASP A 153 -58.32 98.61 -50.72
N ARG A 154 -57.31 98.36 -51.57
CA ARG A 154 -56.74 97.02 -51.76
C ARG A 154 -55.91 96.53 -50.57
N ILE A 155 -55.22 97.44 -49.85
CA ILE A 155 -54.47 97.10 -48.62
C ILE A 155 -55.44 96.79 -47.45
N LEU A 156 -56.62 97.40 -47.45
CA LEU A 156 -57.61 97.27 -46.38
C LEU A 156 -58.62 96.13 -46.60
N ASP A 157 -58.58 95.41 -47.73
CA ASP A 157 -59.46 94.27 -48.00
C ASP A 157 -59.07 93.01 -47.20
N ASP A 158 -59.79 92.75 -46.10
CA ASP A 158 -59.58 91.59 -45.21
C ASP A 158 -60.04 90.25 -45.82
N SER A 159 -60.79 90.24 -46.93
CA SER A 159 -61.39 89.02 -47.47
C SER A 159 -60.36 88.07 -48.11
N GLN A 160 -59.21 88.59 -48.56
CA GLN A 160 -58.20 87.83 -49.30
C GLN A 160 -57.22 87.04 -48.41
N GLY A 161 -57.04 87.44 -47.14
CA GLY A 161 -56.13 86.75 -46.20
C GLY A 161 -56.70 85.46 -45.59
N ASN A 162 -58.03 85.41 -45.41
CA ASN A 162 -58.69 84.28 -44.74
C ASN A 162 -58.66 82.99 -45.57
N SER A 163 -58.67 83.07 -46.91
CA SER A 163 -58.61 81.89 -47.79
C SER A 163 -57.27 81.18 -47.73
N LEU A 164 -56.16 81.92 -47.61
CA LEU A 164 -54.81 81.37 -47.65
C LEU A 164 -54.42 80.69 -46.32
N LEU A 165 -54.95 81.19 -45.20
CA LEU A 165 -54.78 80.58 -43.88
C LEU A 165 -55.46 79.21 -43.79
N LEU A 166 -56.65 79.04 -44.39
CA LEU A 166 -57.37 77.77 -44.40
C LEU A 166 -56.62 76.68 -45.17
N GLU A 167 -55.99 77.04 -46.29
CA GLU A 167 -55.16 76.11 -47.07
C GLU A 167 -53.90 75.68 -46.31
N ARG A 168 -53.30 76.60 -45.54
CA ARG A 168 -52.14 76.31 -44.69
C ARG A 168 -52.49 75.43 -43.49
N ILE A 169 -53.67 75.58 -42.91
CA ILE A 169 -54.15 74.71 -41.83
C ILE A 169 -54.28 73.28 -42.35
N LYS A 170 -54.91 73.09 -43.52
CA LYS A 170 -55.11 71.77 -44.12
C LYS A 170 -53.78 71.04 -44.39
N THR A 171 -52.79 71.74 -44.93
CA THR A 171 -51.47 71.14 -45.19
C THR A 171 -50.71 70.78 -43.90
N LEU A 172 -50.89 71.54 -42.83
CA LEU A 172 -50.32 71.23 -41.52
C LEU A 172 -51.01 70.03 -40.86
N GLU A 173 -52.33 69.88 -40.98
CA GLU A 173 -53.08 68.73 -40.48
C GLU A 173 -52.64 67.42 -41.15
N GLU A 174 -52.47 67.42 -42.48
CA GLU A 174 -51.97 66.25 -43.23
C GLU A 174 -50.55 65.87 -42.79
N ARG A 175 -49.70 66.87 -42.54
CA ARG A 175 -48.34 66.66 -42.04
C ARG A 175 -48.32 66.14 -40.60
N ASN A 176 -49.27 66.54 -39.77
CA ASN A 176 -49.38 66.05 -38.39
C ASN A 176 -49.84 64.58 -38.37
N ALA A 177 -50.85 64.24 -39.17
CA ALA A 177 -51.35 62.86 -39.27
C ALA A 177 -50.28 61.87 -39.78
N THR A 178 -49.39 62.32 -40.68
CA THR A 178 -48.26 61.51 -41.15
C THR A 178 -47.17 61.33 -40.10
N LEU A 179 -46.91 62.36 -39.28
CA LEU A 179 -45.97 62.27 -38.16
C LEU A 179 -46.49 61.35 -37.05
N GLU A 180 -47.77 61.45 -36.67
CA GLU A 180 -48.39 60.56 -35.66
C GLU A 180 -48.31 59.09 -36.07
N LYS A 181 -48.60 58.76 -37.34
CA LYS A 181 -48.44 57.39 -37.85
C LYS A 181 -47.00 56.89 -37.73
N ARG A 182 -46.03 57.77 -38.00
CA ARG A 182 -44.61 57.43 -37.93
C ARG A 182 -44.14 57.25 -36.49
N GLU A 183 -44.65 58.06 -35.57
CA GLU A 183 -44.40 57.94 -34.14
C GLU A 183 -44.93 56.62 -33.59
N GLN A 184 -46.16 56.23 -33.96
CA GLN A 184 -46.75 54.94 -33.56
C GLN A 184 -45.94 53.75 -34.08
N GLN A 185 -45.45 53.81 -35.32
CA GLN A 185 -44.58 52.77 -35.88
C GLN A 185 -43.26 52.66 -35.10
N LEU A 186 -42.61 53.78 -34.81
CA LEU A 186 -41.36 53.80 -34.04
C LEU A 186 -41.57 53.34 -32.59
N ALA A 187 -42.70 53.68 -31.97
CA ALA A 187 -43.05 53.18 -30.63
C ALA A 187 -43.21 51.65 -30.63
N ALA A 188 -43.92 51.10 -31.60
CA ALA A 188 -44.08 49.64 -31.73
C ALA A 188 -42.75 48.91 -32.01
N GLU A 189 -41.85 49.51 -32.80
CA GLU A 189 -40.49 48.97 -33.00
C GLU A 189 -39.65 49.05 -31.72
N ALA A 190 -39.73 50.16 -30.98
CA ALA A 190 -39.03 50.32 -29.71
C ALA A 190 -39.48 49.30 -28.66
N ASP A 191 -40.79 49.02 -28.56
CA ASP A 191 -41.32 47.99 -27.67
C ASP A 191 -40.83 46.59 -28.06
N ARG A 192 -40.87 46.24 -29.35
CA ARG A 192 -40.32 44.96 -29.84
C ARG A 192 -38.84 44.80 -29.55
N LEU A 193 -38.05 45.85 -29.73
CA LEU A 193 -36.63 45.83 -29.40
C LEU A 193 -36.39 45.66 -27.90
N ARG A 194 -37.20 46.34 -27.07
CA ARG A 194 -37.11 46.24 -25.61
C ARG A 194 -37.46 44.83 -25.11
N ASP A 195 -38.50 44.22 -25.66
CA ASP A 195 -38.88 42.83 -25.36
C ASP A 195 -37.77 41.85 -25.77
N GLY A 196 -37.23 42.00 -26.98
CA GLY A 196 -36.10 41.19 -27.45
C GLY A 196 -34.85 41.34 -26.58
N GLN A 197 -34.59 42.54 -26.08
CA GLN A 197 -33.47 42.81 -25.17
C GLN A 197 -33.67 42.15 -23.79
N GLN A 198 -34.90 42.16 -23.27
CA GLN A 198 -35.25 41.48 -22.02
C GLN A 198 -35.13 39.96 -22.14
N GLN A 199 -35.62 39.38 -23.25
CA GLN A 199 -35.44 37.96 -23.53
C GLN A 199 -33.96 37.59 -23.60
N SER A 200 -33.17 38.33 -24.37
CA SER A 200 -31.72 38.08 -24.50
C SER A 200 -30.99 38.19 -23.15
N GLN A 201 -31.39 39.13 -22.29
CA GLN A 201 -30.85 39.21 -20.93
C GLN A 201 -31.25 38.00 -20.06
N GLY A 202 -32.50 37.54 -20.18
CA GLY A 202 -32.99 36.33 -19.52
C GLY A 202 -32.16 35.11 -19.92
N ASP A 203 -32.00 34.87 -21.21
CA ASP A 203 -31.22 33.75 -21.76
C ASP A 203 -29.74 33.82 -21.34
N ALA A 204 -29.17 35.03 -21.29
CA ALA A 204 -27.80 35.25 -20.83
C ALA A 204 -27.63 34.96 -19.33
N LEU A 205 -28.64 35.27 -18.51
CA LEU A 205 -28.66 34.94 -17.08
C LEU A 205 -28.79 33.43 -16.85
N GLU A 206 -29.65 32.75 -17.60
CA GLU A 206 -29.78 31.29 -17.55
C GLU A 206 -28.50 30.59 -18.00
N SER A 207 -27.91 31.03 -19.11
CA SER A 207 -26.62 30.53 -19.60
C SER A 207 -25.50 30.71 -18.57
N ARG A 208 -25.46 31.85 -17.87
CA ARG A 208 -24.52 32.08 -16.77
C ARG A 208 -24.76 31.16 -15.58
N LYS A 209 -26.02 30.89 -15.22
CA LYS A 209 -26.35 29.91 -14.16
C LYS A 209 -25.91 28.50 -14.56
N ALA A 210 -26.20 28.07 -15.78
CA ALA A 210 -25.79 26.77 -16.30
C ALA A 210 -24.25 26.62 -16.30
N LEU A 211 -23.51 27.64 -16.72
CA LEU A 211 -22.04 27.65 -16.66
C LEU A 211 -21.49 27.51 -15.23
N ARG A 212 -22.11 28.18 -14.25
CA ARG A 212 -21.72 28.03 -12.83
C ARG A 212 -21.99 26.63 -12.32
N GLN A 213 -23.14 26.05 -12.68
CA GLN A 213 -23.50 24.68 -12.30
C GLN A 213 -22.52 23.67 -12.91
N MET A 214 -22.25 23.77 -14.21
CA MET A 214 -21.30 22.88 -14.90
C MET A 214 -19.88 22.98 -14.32
N ARG A 215 -19.44 24.18 -13.89
CA ARG A 215 -18.17 24.33 -13.17
C ARG A 215 -18.17 23.60 -11.83
N ALA A 216 -19.23 23.76 -11.04
CA ALA A 216 -19.35 23.07 -9.75
C ALA A 216 -19.37 21.54 -9.93
N ASP A 217 -20.06 21.04 -10.96
CA ASP A 217 -20.12 19.62 -11.27
C ASP A 217 -18.75 19.09 -11.75
N LEU A 218 -18.01 19.88 -12.55
CA LEU A 218 -16.64 19.56 -12.96
C LEU A 218 -15.70 19.46 -11.76
N ASP A 219 -15.75 20.44 -10.85
CA ASP A 219 -14.94 20.44 -9.63
C ASP A 219 -15.27 19.23 -8.74
N ALA A 220 -16.56 18.91 -8.58
CA ALA A 220 -17.00 17.73 -7.84
C ALA A 220 -16.52 16.42 -8.50
N ALA A 221 -16.54 16.34 -9.83
CA ALA A 221 -16.02 15.19 -10.57
C ALA A 221 -14.50 15.05 -10.42
N ASN A 222 -13.76 16.15 -10.47
CA ASN A 222 -12.30 16.16 -10.25
C ASN A 222 -11.95 15.67 -8.84
N VAL A 223 -12.65 16.13 -7.81
CA VAL A 223 -12.44 15.66 -6.41
C VAL A 223 -12.72 14.16 -6.29
N ARG A 224 -13.76 13.63 -6.96
CA ARG A 224 -14.04 12.18 -6.98
C ARG A 224 -12.93 11.40 -7.69
N LEU A 225 -12.42 11.93 -8.80
CA LEU A 225 -11.32 11.32 -9.55
C LEU A 225 -10.04 11.27 -8.71
N GLU A 226 -9.68 12.37 -8.04
CA GLU A 226 -8.51 12.41 -7.15
C GLU A 226 -8.62 11.40 -6.01
N ARG A 227 -9.80 11.28 -5.39
CA ARG A 227 -10.05 10.25 -4.37
C ARG A 227 -9.89 8.84 -4.92
N ALA A 228 -10.48 8.55 -6.08
CA ALA A 228 -10.34 7.24 -6.72
C ALA A 228 -8.88 6.92 -7.09
N LEU A 229 -8.10 7.90 -7.55
CA LEU A 229 -6.68 7.74 -7.81
C LEU A 229 -5.87 7.49 -6.53
N ALA A 230 -6.19 8.20 -5.43
CA ALA A 230 -5.55 7.98 -4.14
C ALA A 230 -5.87 6.59 -3.57
N GLU A 231 -7.13 6.15 -3.65
CA GLU A 231 -7.54 4.79 -3.29
C GLU A 231 -6.87 3.74 -4.16
N GLY A 232 -6.78 3.97 -5.48
CA GLY A 232 -6.07 3.08 -6.40
C GLY A 232 -4.58 2.94 -6.06
N ARG A 233 -3.90 4.04 -5.68
CA ARG A 233 -2.51 3.98 -5.20
C ARG A 233 -2.39 3.17 -3.91
N LYS A 234 -3.28 3.41 -2.95
CA LYS A 234 -3.29 2.66 -1.68
C LYS A 234 -3.56 1.17 -1.88
N LEU A 235 -4.51 0.82 -2.75
CA LEU A 235 -4.79 -0.57 -3.10
C LEU A 235 -3.60 -1.23 -3.80
N LYS A 236 -2.89 -0.49 -4.66
CA LYS A 236 -1.68 -0.98 -5.31
C LYS A 236 -0.56 -1.22 -4.30
N GLU A 237 -0.32 -0.29 -3.37
CA GLU A 237 0.66 -0.48 -2.29
C GLU A 237 0.32 -1.69 -1.41
N GLN A 238 -0.96 -1.88 -1.07
CA GLN A 238 -1.43 -3.05 -0.33
C GLN A 238 -1.22 -4.36 -1.12
N LEU A 239 -1.48 -4.34 -2.43
CA LEU A 239 -1.24 -5.49 -3.30
C LEU A 239 0.25 -5.82 -3.38
N ASP A 240 1.10 -4.82 -3.60
CA ASP A 240 2.55 -4.99 -3.68
C ASP A 240 3.12 -5.53 -2.37
N ALA A 241 2.63 -5.04 -1.22
CA ALA A 241 2.99 -5.56 0.10
C ALA A 241 2.54 -7.03 0.28
N ALA A 242 1.28 -7.35 -0.07
CA ALA A 242 0.76 -8.71 0.03
C ALA A 242 1.51 -9.70 -0.88
N VAL A 243 1.88 -9.26 -2.09
CA VAL A 243 2.72 -10.05 -3.02
C VAL A 243 4.12 -10.25 -2.44
N GLY A 244 4.73 -9.22 -1.84
CA GLY A 244 6.01 -9.32 -1.15
C GLY A 244 5.99 -10.30 0.02
N ASP A 245 4.96 -10.22 0.86
CA ASP A 245 4.73 -11.15 1.96
C ASP A 245 4.52 -12.58 1.46
N GLN A 246 3.71 -12.77 0.42
CA GLN A 246 3.52 -14.09 -0.20
C GLN A 246 4.84 -14.67 -0.72
N GLN A 247 5.64 -13.89 -1.44
CA GLN A 247 6.93 -14.34 -1.98
C GLN A 247 7.90 -14.74 -0.87
N SER A 248 7.96 -13.95 0.22
CA SER A 248 8.80 -14.26 1.39
C SER A 248 8.36 -15.54 2.10
N SER A 249 7.05 -15.75 2.24
CA SER A 249 6.46 -16.96 2.81
C SER A 249 6.74 -18.19 1.94
N GLU A 250 6.54 -18.09 0.62
CA GLU A 250 6.89 -19.15 -0.34
C GLU A 250 8.37 -19.49 -0.28
N GLN A 251 9.26 -18.49 -0.22
CA GLN A 251 10.70 -18.72 -0.10
C GLN A 251 11.05 -19.44 1.21
N THR A 252 10.44 -19.02 2.33
CA THR A 252 10.63 -19.66 3.64
C THR A 252 10.14 -21.11 3.63
N ILE A 253 8.97 -21.37 3.04
CA ILE A 253 8.41 -22.72 2.90
C ILE A 253 9.33 -23.57 2.02
N ARG A 254 9.80 -23.05 0.88
CA ARG A 254 10.73 -23.77 0.00
C ARG A 254 12.04 -24.08 0.71
N GLN A 255 12.60 -23.16 1.49
CA GLN A 255 13.81 -23.40 2.27
C GLN A 255 13.61 -24.47 3.35
N LYS A 256 12.50 -24.41 4.10
CA LYS A 256 12.18 -25.44 5.11
C LYS A 256 11.98 -26.80 4.46
N PHE A 257 11.21 -26.86 3.37
CA PHE A 257 10.94 -28.10 2.64
C PHE A 257 12.22 -28.72 2.07
N THR A 258 13.09 -27.92 1.44
CA THR A 258 14.38 -28.40 0.92
C THR A 258 15.30 -28.87 2.04
N ALA A 259 15.37 -28.15 3.16
CA ALA A 259 16.15 -28.56 4.33
C ALA A 259 15.64 -29.88 4.92
N GLU A 260 14.33 -30.00 5.16
CA GLU A 260 13.71 -31.23 5.68
C GLU A 260 13.85 -32.40 4.72
N SER A 261 13.60 -32.19 3.43
CA SER A 261 13.79 -33.22 2.39
C SER A 261 15.23 -33.72 2.36
N SER A 262 16.22 -32.81 2.43
CA SER A 262 17.63 -33.19 2.49
C SER A 262 18.00 -33.95 3.77
N ARG A 263 17.39 -33.59 4.92
CA ARG A 263 17.59 -34.28 6.19
C ARG A 263 17.02 -35.69 6.14
N LEU A 264 15.78 -35.83 5.68
CA LEU A 264 15.09 -37.12 5.55
C LEU A 264 15.83 -38.02 4.55
N GLN A 265 16.31 -37.49 3.43
CA GLN A 265 17.09 -38.27 2.48
C GLN A 265 18.37 -38.82 3.13
N LYS A 266 19.11 -38.01 3.88
CA LYS A 266 20.31 -38.47 4.62
C LYS A 266 19.98 -39.54 5.65
N GLU A 267 18.83 -39.44 6.30
CA GLU A 267 18.37 -40.45 7.27
C GLU A 267 17.98 -41.75 6.57
N ILE A 268 17.29 -41.69 5.44
CA ILE A 268 17.01 -42.85 4.57
C ILE A 268 18.33 -43.52 4.14
N ASP A 269 19.28 -42.75 3.62
CA ASP A 269 20.58 -43.28 3.16
C ASP A 269 21.38 -43.90 4.32
N ARG A 270 21.24 -43.37 5.54
CA ARG A 270 21.83 -43.96 6.75
C ARG A 270 21.15 -45.28 7.11
N LEU A 271 19.82 -45.29 7.19
CA LEU A 271 19.04 -46.48 7.53
C LEU A 271 19.23 -47.60 6.52
N GLN A 272 19.33 -47.27 5.23
CA GLN A 272 19.64 -48.24 4.17
C GLN A 272 21.03 -48.86 4.36
N ARG A 273 22.04 -48.06 4.70
CA ARG A 273 23.38 -48.58 5.02
C ARG A 273 23.36 -49.46 6.27
N ASP A 274 22.70 -49.02 7.33
CA ASP A 274 22.56 -49.80 8.57
C ASP A 274 21.84 -51.13 8.30
N LEU A 275 20.76 -51.12 7.51
CA LEU A 275 20.04 -52.32 7.09
C LEU A 275 20.95 -53.28 6.32
N SER A 276 21.68 -52.78 5.32
CA SER A 276 22.60 -53.60 4.54
C SER A 276 23.70 -54.22 5.41
N ALA A 277 24.24 -53.47 6.37
CA ALA A 277 25.26 -53.96 7.30
C ALA A 277 24.69 -55.04 8.23
N TRP A 278 23.46 -54.87 8.72
CA TRP A 278 22.78 -55.89 9.53
C TRP A 278 22.47 -57.15 8.72
N GLN A 279 22.06 -57.03 7.47
CA GLN A 279 21.84 -58.17 6.58
C GLN A 279 23.14 -58.95 6.37
N SER A 280 24.26 -58.27 6.07
CA SER A 280 25.57 -58.94 5.93
C SER A 280 26.01 -59.63 7.23
N LYS A 281 25.87 -58.97 8.39
CA LYS A 281 26.19 -59.58 9.69
C LYS A 281 25.34 -60.81 9.99
N TYR A 282 24.06 -60.76 9.67
CA TYR A 282 23.15 -61.89 9.86
C TYR A 282 23.54 -63.07 8.96
N GLU A 283 23.85 -62.81 7.69
CA GLU A 283 24.31 -63.85 6.76
C GLU A 283 25.64 -64.47 7.20
N GLU A 284 26.59 -63.65 7.67
CA GLU A 284 27.87 -64.11 8.22
C GLU A 284 27.65 -65.00 9.45
N GLN A 285 26.84 -64.55 10.42
CA GLN A 285 26.50 -65.34 11.60
C GLN A 285 25.79 -66.65 11.25
N ARG A 286 24.90 -66.63 10.25
CA ARG A 286 24.21 -67.83 9.78
C ARG A 286 25.21 -68.84 9.21
N LEU A 287 26.21 -68.39 8.44
CA LEU A 287 27.27 -69.25 7.93
C LEU A 287 28.16 -69.79 9.05
N GLN A 288 28.61 -68.92 9.97
CA GLN A 288 29.39 -69.32 11.14
C GLN A 288 28.65 -70.37 11.99
N ASN A 289 27.35 -70.19 12.23
CA ASN A 289 26.55 -71.17 12.97
C ASN A 289 26.48 -72.51 12.23
N LYS A 290 26.34 -72.51 10.90
CA LYS A 290 26.36 -73.73 10.10
C LYS A 290 27.70 -74.46 10.19
N ASP A 291 28.80 -73.72 10.16
CA ASP A 291 30.15 -74.28 10.28
C ASP A 291 30.40 -74.84 11.69
N LEU A 292 29.94 -74.13 12.74
CA LEU A 292 29.98 -74.62 14.12
C LEU A 292 29.13 -75.88 14.30
N GLU A 293 27.92 -75.94 13.72
CA GLU A 293 27.08 -77.13 13.74
C GLU A 293 27.79 -78.33 13.07
N ALA A 294 28.44 -78.11 11.93
CA ALA A 294 29.24 -79.14 11.27
C ALA A 294 30.42 -79.59 12.14
N GLY A 295 31.15 -78.67 12.76
CA GLY A 295 32.24 -78.96 13.68
C GLY A 295 31.80 -79.73 14.93
N ILE A 296 30.64 -79.38 15.51
CA ILE A 296 30.05 -80.12 16.64
C ILE A 296 29.71 -81.55 16.22
N GLN A 297 29.16 -81.75 15.02
CA GLN A 297 28.86 -83.09 14.53
C GLN A 297 30.12 -83.92 14.31
N GLU A 298 31.19 -83.32 13.80
CA GLU A 298 32.48 -83.99 13.60
C GLU A 298 33.12 -84.37 14.95
N ALA A 299 33.20 -83.42 15.89
CA ALA A 299 33.70 -83.67 17.24
C ALA A 299 32.92 -84.79 17.95
N ARG A 300 31.58 -84.83 17.81
CA ARG A 300 30.76 -85.93 18.36
C ARG A 300 31.14 -87.30 17.76
N ARG A 301 31.45 -87.37 16.47
CA ARG A 301 31.91 -88.60 15.82
C ARG A 301 33.27 -89.03 16.36
N GLU A 302 34.18 -88.10 16.58
CA GLU A 302 35.50 -88.39 17.16
C GLU A 302 35.40 -88.88 18.60
N VAL A 303 34.62 -88.21 19.45
CA VAL A 303 34.36 -88.64 20.84
C VAL A 303 33.82 -90.07 20.86
N SER A 304 32.81 -90.37 20.04
CA SER A 304 32.25 -91.72 19.95
C SER A 304 33.30 -92.77 19.52
N ARG A 305 34.21 -92.43 18.60
CA ARG A 305 35.32 -93.33 18.23
C ARG A 305 36.30 -93.55 19.39
N HIS A 306 36.66 -92.50 20.12
CA HIS A 306 37.57 -92.60 21.25
C HIS A 306 36.98 -93.38 22.43
N GLU A 307 35.69 -93.26 22.69
CA GLU A 307 34.98 -94.08 23.70
C GLU A 307 35.07 -95.58 23.37
N VAL A 308 34.90 -95.95 22.10
CA VAL A 308 35.05 -97.34 21.66
C VAL A 308 36.49 -97.84 21.87
N ILE A 309 37.51 -97.02 21.59
CA ILE A 309 38.91 -97.40 21.83
C ILE A 309 39.21 -97.54 23.33
N ALA A 310 38.74 -96.60 24.15
CA ALA A 310 38.96 -96.61 25.59
C ALA A 310 38.34 -97.84 26.27
N THR A 311 37.12 -98.21 25.87
CA THR A 311 36.45 -99.42 26.39
C THR A 311 37.20 -100.70 26.03
N GLN A 312 37.75 -100.79 24.80
CA GLN A 312 38.61 -101.91 24.39
C GLN A 312 39.91 -101.99 25.21
N ALA A 313 40.58 -100.86 25.42
CA ALA A 313 41.81 -100.79 26.21
C ALA A 313 41.57 -101.20 27.68
N GLN A 314 40.46 -100.77 28.28
CA GLN A 314 40.10 -101.13 29.66
C GLN A 314 39.83 -102.64 29.81
N ALA A 315 39.19 -103.27 28.82
CA ALA A 315 38.99 -104.72 28.81
C ALA A 315 40.32 -105.49 28.76
N GLN A 316 41.30 -104.99 28.01
CA GLN A 316 42.63 -105.60 27.91
C GLN A 316 43.42 -105.47 29.22
N ALA A 317 43.35 -104.33 29.90
CA ALA A 317 44.03 -104.13 31.19
C ALA A 317 43.55 -105.12 32.27
N LYS A 318 42.22 -105.34 32.39
CA LYS A 318 41.64 -106.30 33.34
C LYS A 318 42.11 -107.74 33.12
N ARG A 319 42.42 -108.11 31.87
CA ARG A 319 42.91 -109.46 31.54
C ARG A 319 44.33 -109.70 32.06
N LEU A 320 45.18 -108.68 32.08
CA LEU A 320 46.59 -108.82 32.45
C LEU A 320 46.81 -108.90 33.97
N SER A 321 45.93 -108.31 34.79
CA SER A 321 46.10 -108.28 36.26
C SER A 321 45.84 -109.63 36.95
N GLY A 322 45.07 -110.55 36.36
CA GLY A 322 44.67 -111.80 37.03
C GLY A 322 45.80 -112.82 37.27
N PHE A 323 46.94 -112.73 36.58
CA PHE A 323 48.05 -113.68 36.72
C PHE A 323 48.83 -113.51 38.04
N ALA A 324 48.97 -112.27 38.52
CA ALA A 324 49.71 -111.98 39.75
C ALA A 324 48.94 -112.45 41.01
N ASP A 325 47.62 -112.34 41.00
CA ASP A 325 46.74 -112.77 42.11
C ASP A 325 46.77 -114.30 42.28
N LEU A 326 46.92 -115.06 41.19
CA LEU A 326 47.00 -116.52 41.22
C LEU A 326 48.29 -117.05 41.88
N ILE A 327 49.41 -116.33 41.76
CA ILE A 327 50.69 -116.71 42.39
C ILE A 327 50.63 -116.56 43.92
N LEU A 328 49.95 -115.52 44.41
CA LEU A 328 49.84 -115.23 45.85
C LEU A 328 49.07 -116.30 46.62
N GLN A 329 48.07 -116.92 46.00
CA GLN A 329 47.25 -117.94 46.63
C GLN A 329 48.00 -119.24 46.91
N ARG A 330 49.13 -119.50 46.23
CA ARG A 330 49.96 -120.71 46.41
C ARG A 330 51.02 -120.60 47.51
N ILE A 331 51.22 -119.41 48.10
CA ILE A 331 52.18 -119.24 49.21
C ILE A 331 51.58 -119.78 50.51
N ASP A 332 52.22 -120.80 51.10
CA ASP A 332 51.83 -121.41 52.37
C ASP A 332 52.26 -120.53 53.57
N TRP A 333 51.47 -119.49 53.86
CA TRP A 333 51.73 -118.51 54.93
C TRP A 333 51.98 -119.10 56.34
N PRO A 334 51.33 -120.18 56.79
CA PRO A 334 51.68 -120.88 58.03
C PRO A 334 53.11 -121.42 58.03
N LYS A 335 53.54 -122.02 56.91
CA LYS A 335 54.92 -122.51 56.74
C LYS A 335 55.90 -121.33 56.74
N VAL A 336 55.53 -120.21 56.11
CA VAL A 336 56.30 -118.94 56.19
C VAL A 336 56.51 -118.54 57.64
N GLY A 337 55.43 -118.43 58.42
CA GLY A 337 55.51 -118.03 59.84
C GLY A 337 56.25 -119.03 60.73
N ALA A 338 56.19 -120.33 60.43
CA ALA A 338 56.89 -121.37 61.18
C ALA A 338 58.38 -121.48 60.83
N ALA A 339 58.76 -121.22 59.58
CA ALA A 339 60.16 -121.23 59.12
C ALA A 339 60.96 -120.04 59.66
N MET A 340 60.28 -118.94 60.00
CA MET A 340 60.92 -117.83 60.69
C MET A 340 61.23 -118.23 62.14
N LYS A 341 62.51 -118.32 62.50
CA LYS A 341 62.97 -118.48 63.90
C LYS A 341 62.81 -117.16 64.67
N LEU A 342 61.56 -116.76 64.88
CA LEU A 342 61.19 -115.46 65.45
C LEU A 342 61.41 -115.42 66.96
N THR A 343 62.11 -114.38 67.46
CA THR A 343 62.07 -114.04 68.89
C THR A 343 60.65 -113.55 69.28
N PRO A 344 60.24 -113.55 70.57
CA PRO A 344 58.87 -113.19 70.97
C PRO A 344 58.40 -111.82 70.46
N ARG A 345 59.31 -110.85 70.36
CA ARG A 345 59.06 -109.51 69.81
C ARG A 345 58.79 -109.56 68.29
N MET A 346 59.56 -110.37 67.56
CA MET A 346 59.37 -110.59 66.13
C MET A 346 58.07 -111.35 65.82
N ARG A 347 57.63 -112.28 66.69
CA ARG A 347 56.29 -112.90 66.56
C ARG A 347 55.18 -111.86 66.68
N LEU A 348 55.29 -110.90 67.60
CA LEU A 348 54.28 -109.85 67.78
C LEU A 348 54.16 -108.94 66.56
N GLN A 349 55.29 -108.53 65.95
CA GLN A 349 55.29 -107.67 64.76
C GLN A 349 54.97 -108.41 63.46
N PHE A 350 55.49 -109.62 63.29
CA PHE A 350 55.09 -110.47 62.17
C PHE A 350 53.58 -110.73 62.24
N ASN A 351 53.06 -111.07 63.43
CA ASN A 351 51.62 -111.18 63.66
C ASN A 351 50.88 -109.85 63.54
N SER A 352 51.49 -108.67 63.73
CA SER A 352 50.82 -107.37 63.55
C SER A 352 50.68 -107.00 62.07
N LEU A 353 51.71 -107.28 61.27
CA LEU A 353 51.67 -107.18 59.80
C LEU A 353 50.69 -108.20 59.21
N ILE A 354 50.60 -109.36 59.85
CA ILE A 354 49.65 -110.42 59.54
C ILE A 354 48.27 -110.19 60.16
N ARG A 355 48.06 -109.27 61.13
CA ARG A 355 46.82 -109.21 61.94
C ARG A 355 45.58 -108.67 61.24
N LYS A 356 45.61 -108.51 59.92
CA LYS A 356 44.40 -108.52 59.10
C LYS A 356 44.06 -109.91 58.51
N LEU A 357 44.72 -110.96 58.98
CA LEU A 357 44.44 -112.37 58.73
C LEU A 357 43.62 -112.91 59.90
N SER A 358 42.30 -112.86 59.79
CA SER A 358 41.38 -113.47 60.76
C SER A 358 41.47 -115.00 60.66
N TYR A 359 42.34 -115.60 61.47
CA TYR A 359 42.51 -117.06 61.51
C TYR A 359 41.27 -117.80 62.06
N GLU A 360 40.34 -117.09 62.73
CA GLU A 360 39.18 -117.71 63.38
C GLU A 360 37.94 -117.85 62.48
N THR A 361 37.86 -117.15 61.33
CA THR A 361 36.62 -117.11 60.53
C THR A 361 36.65 -118.01 59.28
N ASP A 362 37.73 -118.02 58.49
CA ASP A 362 37.67 -118.63 57.14
C ASP A 362 38.80 -119.59 56.78
N ARG A 363 39.73 -119.91 57.71
CA ARG A 363 40.86 -120.85 57.48
C ARG A 363 41.61 -120.64 56.13
N SER A 364 41.58 -119.43 55.59
CA SER A 364 42.30 -119.01 54.39
C SER A 364 43.22 -117.84 54.76
N LEU A 365 44.48 -117.92 54.33
CA LEU A 365 45.48 -116.89 54.59
C LEU A 365 45.74 -116.14 53.28
N THR A 366 45.07 -115.01 53.09
CA THR A 366 45.25 -114.11 51.93
C THR A 366 45.88 -112.80 52.38
N ILE A 367 46.92 -112.35 51.69
CA ILE A 367 47.44 -110.98 51.86
C ILE A 367 46.33 -109.98 51.47
N GLU A 368 46.12 -108.91 52.25
CA GLU A 368 45.39 -107.75 51.74
C GLU A 368 46.24 -107.01 50.69
N GLY A 369 45.77 -107.00 49.45
CA GLY A 369 46.43 -106.31 48.34
C GLY A 369 47.27 -107.21 47.44
N THR A 370 47.89 -106.59 46.44
CA THR A 370 48.75 -107.28 45.46
C THR A 370 50.13 -107.60 46.07
N LEU A 371 50.87 -108.54 45.45
CA LEU A 371 52.22 -108.92 45.89
C LEU A 371 53.15 -107.69 45.97
N ALA A 372 52.98 -106.75 45.04
CA ALA A 372 53.75 -105.52 44.99
C ALA A 372 53.47 -104.64 46.22
N GLU A 373 52.21 -104.47 46.60
CA GLU A 373 51.81 -103.66 47.76
C GLU A 373 52.35 -104.25 49.08
N PHE A 374 52.27 -105.57 49.25
CA PHE A 374 52.85 -106.24 50.42
C PHE A 374 54.37 -106.16 50.44
N TRP A 375 55.03 -106.37 49.30
CA TRP A 375 56.48 -106.27 49.21
C TRP A 375 56.98 -104.88 49.56
N ASP A 376 56.29 -103.84 49.07
CA ASP A 376 56.60 -102.44 49.39
C ASP A 376 56.44 -102.15 50.88
N SER A 377 55.44 -102.74 51.56
CA SER A 377 55.26 -102.59 53.01
C SER A 377 56.45 -103.14 53.82
N LEU A 378 57.10 -104.21 53.36
CA LEU A 378 58.31 -104.77 54.00
C LEU A 378 59.56 -103.94 53.72
N VAL A 379 59.62 -103.25 52.57
CA VAL A 379 60.74 -102.37 52.21
C VAL A 379 60.65 -101.00 52.89
N ALA A 380 59.45 -100.53 53.23
CA ALA A 380 59.24 -99.18 53.78
C ALA A 380 60.07 -98.88 55.05
N PRO A 381 60.12 -99.75 56.09
CA PRO A 381 60.93 -99.48 57.29
C PRO A 381 62.43 -99.38 56.98
N GLU A 382 62.93 -100.17 56.03
CA GLU A 382 64.34 -100.11 55.60
C GLU A 382 64.65 -98.75 54.96
N ARG A 383 63.79 -98.27 54.06
CA ARG A 383 63.95 -96.96 53.43
C ARG A 383 63.93 -95.83 54.45
N GLU A 384 63.05 -95.93 55.46
CA GLU A 384 62.94 -94.95 56.52
C GLU A 384 64.17 -94.94 57.44
N LEU A 385 64.67 -96.11 57.86
CA LEU A 385 65.88 -96.21 58.66
C LEU A 385 67.11 -95.68 57.90
N ILE A 386 67.29 -96.06 56.63
CA ILE A 386 68.40 -95.55 55.80
C ILE A 386 68.33 -94.03 55.70
N LYS A 387 67.14 -93.46 55.53
CA LYS A 387 66.96 -92.00 55.49
C LYS A 387 67.33 -91.36 56.82
N ASN A 388 66.94 -91.94 57.95
CA ASN A 388 67.28 -91.44 59.28
C ASN A 388 68.80 -91.47 59.51
N ILE A 389 69.46 -92.59 59.19
CA ILE A 389 70.92 -92.73 59.29
C ILE A 389 71.65 -91.76 58.36
N ALA A 390 71.20 -91.63 57.10
CA ALA A 390 71.81 -90.71 56.14
C ALA A 390 71.72 -89.24 56.59
N GLN A 391 70.74 -88.92 57.44
CA GLN A 391 70.53 -87.60 58.00
C GLN A 391 71.01 -87.47 59.45
N SER A 392 71.74 -88.47 59.98
CA SER A 392 72.08 -88.53 61.41
C SER A 392 72.87 -87.32 61.87
N ASN A 393 73.84 -86.83 61.09
CA ASN A 393 74.60 -85.61 61.41
C ASN A 393 73.71 -84.39 61.70
N SER A 394 72.59 -84.25 60.98
CA SER A 394 71.64 -83.15 61.18
C SER A 394 70.71 -83.42 62.36
N LEU A 395 70.26 -84.65 62.51
CA LEU A 395 69.27 -85.05 63.52
C LEU A 395 69.88 -85.24 64.92
N GLU A 396 71.12 -85.71 65.02
CA GLU A 396 71.90 -85.81 66.26
C GLU A 396 72.12 -84.41 66.87
N VAL A 397 72.48 -83.42 66.05
CA VAL A 397 72.65 -82.02 66.48
C VAL A 397 71.31 -81.42 66.91
N MET A 398 70.22 -81.77 66.23
CA MET A 398 68.88 -81.28 66.56
C MET A 398 68.35 -81.87 67.88
N ASN A 399 68.63 -83.14 68.16
CA ASN A 399 68.21 -83.81 69.40
C ASN A 399 69.07 -83.43 70.61
N GLY A 400 70.27 -82.87 70.41
CA GLY A 400 71.13 -82.35 71.47
C GLY A 400 71.81 -83.42 72.35
N ASP A 401 71.55 -84.69 72.07
CA ASP A 401 72.14 -85.86 72.72
C ASP A 401 72.32 -86.99 71.69
N VAL A 402 73.57 -87.28 71.36
CA VAL A 402 73.97 -88.26 70.35
C VAL A 402 73.60 -89.67 70.80
N ASP A 403 73.84 -90.02 72.06
CA ASP A 403 73.56 -91.37 72.57
C ASP A 403 72.05 -91.63 72.62
N ALA A 404 71.26 -90.64 73.01
CA ALA A 404 69.80 -90.75 73.03
C ALA A 404 69.21 -90.92 71.61
N TYR A 405 69.75 -90.24 70.60
CA TYR A 405 69.31 -90.40 69.21
C TYR A 405 69.54 -91.84 68.71
N TRP A 406 70.75 -92.36 68.87
CA TRP A 406 71.09 -93.72 68.43
C TRP A 406 70.33 -94.79 69.24
N MET A 407 70.15 -94.58 70.54
CA MET A 407 69.27 -95.44 71.36
C MET A 407 67.83 -95.46 70.86
N GLY A 408 67.30 -94.30 70.43
CA GLY A 408 65.95 -94.19 69.85
C GLY A 408 65.76 -94.94 68.54
N LEU A 409 66.83 -95.18 67.77
CA LEU A 409 66.80 -95.97 66.54
C LEU A 409 66.91 -97.48 66.76
N THR A 410 67.21 -97.94 67.97
CA THR A 410 67.41 -99.38 68.28
C THR A 410 66.22 -100.24 67.83
N ASP A 411 65.00 -99.76 68.07
CA ASP A 411 63.79 -100.45 67.67
C ASP A 411 63.61 -100.47 66.14
N ALA A 412 63.94 -99.37 65.45
CA ALA A 412 63.90 -99.31 63.98
C ALA A 412 64.95 -100.25 63.33
N PHE A 413 66.14 -100.39 63.91
CA PHE A 413 67.11 -101.41 63.50
C PHE A 413 66.55 -102.83 63.67
N GLY A 414 65.85 -103.09 64.78
CA GLY A 414 65.15 -104.34 65.02
C GLY A 414 64.06 -104.62 63.96
N ASP A 415 63.24 -103.63 63.65
CA ASP A 415 62.17 -103.73 62.66
C ASP A 415 62.70 -104.00 61.25
N VAL A 416 63.80 -103.35 60.86
CA VAL A 416 64.46 -103.58 59.57
C VAL A 416 65.08 -104.97 59.50
N GLN A 417 65.73 -105.42 60.59
CA GLN A 417 66.25 -106.79 60.65
C GLN A 417 65.12 -107.80 60.45
N ILE A 418 63.95 -107.57 61.07
CA ILE A 418 62.76 -108.42 60.90
C ILE A 418 62.27 -108.40 59.46
N SER A 419 62.11 -107.23 58.84
CA SER A 419 61.67 -107.11 57.45
C SER A 419 62.65 -107.74 56.45
N LEU A 420 63.96 -107.70 56.72
CA LEU A 420 64.98 -108.35 55.90
C LEU A 420 64.93 -109.87 56.03
N GLU A 421 64.81 -110.39 57.26
CA GLU A 421 64.63 -111.83 57.48
C GLU A 421 63.31 -112.33 56.86
N ALA A 422 62.24 -111.55 56.96
CA ALA A 422 60.95 -111.85 56.35
C ALA A 422 61.03 -111.94 54.82
N ARG A 423 61.62 -110.93 54.17
CA ARG A 423 61.88 -110.93 52.73
C ARG A 423 62.80 -112.08 52.32
N GLY A 424 63.82 -112.41 53.11
CA GLY A 424 64.71 -113.53 52.86
C GLY A 424 64.00 -114.89 52.86
N VAL A 425 63.06 -115.11 53.79
CA VAL A 425 62.21 -116.31 53.81
C VAL A 425 61.25 -116.31 52.62
N LEU A 426 60.61 -115.17 52.33
CA LEU A 426 59.70 -115.05 51.19
C LEU A 426 60.39 -115.32 49.85
N LEU A 427 61.62 -114.83 49.65
CA LEU A 427 62.40 -115.13 48.44
C LEU A 427 62.74 -116.61 48.33
N LYS A 428 63.07 -117.27 49.45
CA LYS A 428 63.26 -118.73 49.44
C LYS A 428 61.99 -119.47 49.08
N MET A 429 60.83 -119.00 49.54
CA MET A 429 59.55 -119.62 49.21
C MET A 429 59.09 -119.33 47.79
N LEU A 430 59.23 -118.10 47.31
CA LEU A 430 59.02 -117.77 45.90
C LEU A 430 59.95 -118.59 45.02
N HIS A 431 61.22 -118.75 45.40
CA HIS A 431 62.13 -119.65 44.72
C HIS A 431 61.66 -121.12 44.77
N GLU A 432 61.23 -121.63 45.94
CA GLU A 432 60.64 -122.98 46.03
C GLU A 432 59.40 -123.13 45.15
N ILE A 433 58.53 -122.12 45.05
CA ILE A 433 57.32 -122.11 44.24
C ILE A 433 57.69 -122.05 42.75
N PHE A 434 58.57 -121.14 42.33
CA PHE A 434 59.00 -121.02 40.94
C PHE A 434 59.81 -122.22 40.44
N TYR A 435 60.50 -122.96 41.32
CA TYR A 435 61.31 -124.14 40.97
C TYR A 435 60.68 -125.49 41.36
N GLN A 436 59.55 -125.50 42.08
CA GLN A 436 58.59 -126.59 41.93
C GLN A 436 58.11 -126.53 40.49
N VAL A 437 58.08 -127.67 39.79
CA VAL A 437 57.51 -127.72 38.44
C VAL A 437 56.01 -127.42 38.57
N ILE A 438 55.63 -126.14 38.50
CA ILE A 438 54.23 -125.71 38.46
C ILE A 438 53.76 -125.93 37.04
N ASP A 439 52.91 -126.93 36.84
CA ASP A 439 52.26 -127.11 35.55
C ASP A 439 51.23 -125.97 35.34
N MET A 440 51.04 -125.48 34.12
CA MET A 440 50.09 -124.38 33.86
C MET A 440 48.63 -124.76 34.22
N GLU A 441 48.36 -126.04 34.45
CA GLU A 441 47.07 -126.53 34.96
C GLU A 441 46.89 -126.25 36.47
N ASP A 442 47.98 -126.20 37.24
CA ASP A 442 47.99 -125.94 38.68
C ASP A 442 47.63 -124.50 39.07
N LEU A 443 47.63 -123.58 38.09
CA LEU A 443 47.33 -122.15 38.23
C LEU A 443 45.91 -121.79 37.77
N LYS A 444 45.05 -122.78 37.46
CA LYS A 444 43.68 -122.54 36.99
C LYS A 444 42.67 -122.33 38.14
N GLU A 445 42.93 -122.88 39.34
CA GLU A 445 42.00 -122.87 40.47
C GLU A 445 42.71 -122.65 41.82
N ALA A 446 42.03 -122.00 42.78
CA ALA A 446 42.57 -121.66 44.10
C ALA A 446 42.74 -122.92 44.98
N VAL A 447 43.94 -123.13 45.55
CA VAL A 447 44.23 -124.30 46.40
C VAL A 447 44.31 -123.89 47.87
N ILE A 448 43.47 -124.50 48.73
CA ILE A 448 43.46 -124.29 50.19
C ILE A 448 44.37 -125.35 50.86
N PRO A 449 45.32 -124.98 51.74
CA PRO A 449 46.19 -125.95 52.41
C PRO A 449 45.42 -126.85 53.40
N GLN A 450 45.62 -128.17 53.34
CA GLN A 450 45.05 -129.14 54.30
C GLN A 450 45.90 -129.24 55.58
N SER A 451 45.29 -129.10 56.76
CA SER A 451 46.02 -129.22 58.04
C SER A 451 46.34 -130.67 58.38
N LYS A 452 47.60 -130.95 58.73
CA LYS A 452 47.98 -132.21 59.39
C LYS A 452 47.32 -132.29 60.77
N GLU A 453 46.40 -133.23 60.95
CA GLU A 453 45.89 -133.62 62.27
C GLU A 453 47.07 -134.05 63.16
N LYS A 454 47.14 -133.50 64.38
CA LYS A 454 48.02 -134.02 65.42
C LYS A 454 47.27 -135.11 66.18
N ALA A 455 47.88 -136.29 66.26
CA ALA A 455 47.53 -137.35 67.21
C ALA A 455 47.73 -136.90 68.65
#